data_AF-A0A7W7ZK37-F1
#
_entry.id   AF-A0A7W7ZK37-F1
#
_cell.length_a   1.000
_cell.length_b   1.000
_cell.length_c   1.000
_cell.angle_alpha   90.00
_cell.angle_beta   90.00
_cell.angle_gamma   90.00
#
_symmetry.space_group_name_H-M   'P 1'
#
loop_
_entity.id
_entity.type
_entity.pdbx_description
1 polymer ?
#
loop_
_entity_poly.entity_id
_entity_poly.type
_entity_poly.pdbx_seq_one_letter_code
_entity_poly.pdbx_strand_id
1 'polypeptide(L)' 'MAFVLVNDRWRCTFTDETQGVPLPRSFSFSLEEKVTELARRGGGLKCLADVQALEHGLRSGRGNVTLFLTNEQFERLAK' A
#
# COMPACT_ATOMS: atom_id res chain seq x y z
N MET A 1 1.72 0.25 4.52
CA MET A 1 1.86 -0.50 3.25
C MET A 1 3.01 0.12 2.48
N ALA A 2 4.10 -0.61 2.28
CA ALA A 2 5.19 -0.16 1.44
C ALA A 2 4.92 -0.53 -0.02
N PHE A 3 5.36 0.30 -0.96
CA PHE A 3 5.33 -0.01 -2.38
C PHE A 3 6.63 0.42 -3.06
N VAL A 4 7.07 -0.35 -4.05
CA VAL A 4 8.30 -0.10 -4.80
C VAL A 4 8.16 -0.58 -6.24
N LEU A 5 8.67 0.20 -7.20
CA LEU A 5 8.74 -0.17 -8.61
C LEU A 5 10.01 -1.00 -8.84
N VAL A 6 9.84 -2.27 -9.21
CA VAL A 6 10.93 -3.21 -9.51
C VAL A 6 10.59 -3.92 -10.81
N ASN A 7 11.50 -3.88 -11.79
CA ASN A 7 11.31 -4.49 -13.11
C ASN A 7 9.96 -4.09 -13.75
N ASP A 8 9.68 -2.77 -13.79
CA ASP A 8 8.44 -2.19 -14.33
C ASP A 8 7.14 -2.68 -13.67
N ARG A 9 7.24 -3.19 -12.44
CA ARG A 9 6.08 -3.62 -11.64
C ARG A 9 6.13 -3.04 -10.24
N TRP A 10 5.00 -2.52 -9.79
CA TRP A 10 4.78 -2.09 -8.42
C TRP A 10 4.58 -3.30 -7.52
N ARG A 11 5.49 -3.52 -6.59
CA ARG A 11 5.35 -4.51 -5.52
C ARG A 11 4.86 -3.81 -4.26
N CYS A 12 3.69 -4.20 -3.77
CA CYS A 12 3.09 -3.69 -2.54
C CYS A 12 3.21 -4.75 -1.43
N THR A 13 3.81 -4.38 -0.30
CA THR A 13 3.93 -5.22 0.89
C THR A 13 3.23 -4.58 2.07
N PHE A 14 2.76 -5.41 2.99
CA PHE A 14 2.02 -4.97 4.16
C PHE A 14 2.77 -5.38 5.41
N THR A 15 2.74 -4.51 6.42
CA THR A 15 3.33 -4.74 7.72
C THR A 15 2.25 -4.39 8.73
N ASP A 16 2.04 -5.28 9.69
CA ASP A 16 1.23 -4.96 10.85
C ASP A 16 2.03 -3.99 11.74
N GLU A 17 1.56 -2.75 11.87
CA GLU A 17 2.25 -1.74 12.70
C GLU A 17 2.18 -2.05 14.19
N THR A 18 1.22 -2.87 14.65
CA THR A 18 1.13 -3.23 16.07
C THR A 18 2.19 -4.25 16.47
N GLN A 19 2.53 -5.16 15.56
CA GLN A 19 3.49 -6.24 15.80
C GLN A 19 4.85 -6.00 15.13
N GLY A 20 4.93 -5.07 14.17
CA GLY A 20 6.12 -4.83 13.35
C GLY A 20 6.42 -5.97 12.36
N VAL A 21 5.50 -6.91 12.16
CA VAL A 21 5.72 -8.12 11.36
C VAL A 21 5.14 -7.92 9.94
N PRO A 22 5.89 -8.26 8.88
CA PRO A 22 5.35 -8.31 7.52
C PRO A 22 4.21 -9.33 7.41
N LEU A 23 3.11 -8.93 6.79
CA LEU A 23 2.04 -9.86 6.43
C LEU A 23 2.48 -10.71 5.22
N PRO A 24 2.04 -11.98 5.14
CA PRO A 24 2.52 -12.91 4.11
C PRO A 24 2.08 -12.52 2.70
N ARG A 25 0.95 -11.83 2.55
CA ARG A 25 0.47 -11.40 1.23
C ARG A 25 1.23 -10.18 0.72
N SER A 26 1.48 -10.20 -0.58
CA SER A 26 1.93 -9.04 -1.34
C SER A 26 1.16 -8.97 -2.65
N PHE A 27 1.08 -7.78 -3.24
CA PHE A 27 0.52 -7.59 -4.57
C PHE A 27 1.57 -7.08 -5.53
N SER A 28 1.40 -7.43 -6.82
CA SER A 28 2.22 -6.91 -7.90
C SER A 28 1.35 -6.37 -9.02
N PHE A 29 1.52 -5.10 -9.36
CA PHE A 29 0.77 -4.41 -10.41
C PHE A 29 1.70 -3.87 -11.48
N SER A 30 1.24 -3.83 -12.73
CA SER A 30 1.93 -3.16 -13.84
C SER A 30 1.57 -1.66 -13.94
N LEU A 31 0.56 -1.22 -13.22
CA LEU A 31 -0.04 0.10 -13.33
C LEU A 31 -0.05 0.79 -11.96
N GLU A 32 0.36 2.05 -11.90
CA GLU A 32 0.41 2.82 -10.66
C GLU A 32 -1.00 3.09 -10.10
N GLU A 33 -2.01 3.18 -10.96
CA GLU A 33 -3.41 3.39 -10.58
C GLU A 33 -3.94 2.26 -9.70
N LYS A 34 -3.38 1.05 -9.83
CA LYS A 34 -3.72 -0.08 -8.95
C LYS A 34 -3.16 0.10 -7.54
N VAL A 35 -1.99 0.73 -7.40
CA VAL A 35 -1.44 1.10 -6.09
C VAL A 35 -2.31 2.17 -5.45
N THR A 36 -2.74 3.17 -6.22
CA THR A 36 -3.65 4.22 -5.77
C THR A 36 -5.00 3.65 -5.31
N GLU A 37 -5.58 2.75 -6.10
CA GLU A 37 -6.84 2.10 -5.73
C GLU A 37 -6.70 1.20 -4.50
N LEU A 38 -5.57 0.51 -4.35
CA LEU A 38 -5.27 -0.29 -3.16
C LEU A 38 -5.17 0.60 -1.91
N ALA A 39 -4.47 1.73 -1.99
CA ALA A 39 -4.38 2.71 -0.90
C ALA A 39 -5.75 3.30 -0.55
N ARG A 40 -6.56 3.63 -1.56
CA ARG A 40 -7.92 4.15 -1.39
C ARG A 40 -8.84 3.14 -0.69
N ARG A 41 -8.88 1.89 -1.17
CA ARG A 41 -9.72 0.82 -0.58
C ARG A 41 -9.26 0.41 0.82
N GLY A 42 -7.96 0.55 1.09
CA GLY A 42 -7.38 0.36 2.41
C GLY A 42 -7.53 1.58 3.33
N GLY A 43 -8.29 2.61 2.93
CA GLY A 43 -8.58 3.77 3.78
C GLY A 43 -7.37 4.68 4.05
N GLY A 44 -6.30 4.58 3.25
CA GLY A 44 -5.05 5.30 3.46
C GLY A 44 -5.00 6.73 2.90
N LEU A 45 -6.05 7.19 2.20
CA LEU A 45 -6.13 8.51 1.58
C LEU A 45 -7.22 9.35 2.28
N LYS A 46 -6.94 9.81 3.51
CA LYS A 46 -7.93 10.49 4.36
C LYS A 46 -7.91 12.01 4.21
N CYS A 47 -6.76 12.56 3.81
CA CYS A 47 -6.60 13.99 3.60
C CYS A 47 -5.73 14.29 2.37
N LEU A 48 -5.67 15.57 1.98
CA LEU A 48 -4.85 16.02 0.84
C LEU A 48 -3.37 15.66 1.02
N ALA A 49 -2.85 15.72 2.25
CA ALA A 49 -1.45 15.39 2.53
C ALA A 49 -1.15 13.91 2.21
N ASP A 50 -2.06 12.99 2.53
CA ASP A 50 -1.92 11.56 2.22
C ASP A 50 -1.87 11.32 0.70
N VAL A 51 -2.75 12.01 -0.04
CA VAL A 51 -2.80 11.93 -1.50
C VAL A 51 -1.49 12.44 -2.10
N GLN A 52 -1.02 13.61 -1.65
CA GLN A 52 0.24 14.18 -2.12
C GLN A 52 1.45 13.30 -1.79
N ALA A 53 1.46 12.68 -0.60
CA ALA A 53 2.51 11.76 -0.19
C ALA A 53 2.53 10.49 -1.06
N LEU A 54 1.36 9.91 -1.35
CA LEU A 54 1.23 8.79 -2.27
C LEU A 54 1.72 9.17 -3.67
N GLU A 55 1.21 10.26 -4.25
CA GLU A 55 1.60 10.72 -5.58
C GLU A 55 3.10 11.00 -5.68
N HIS A 56 3.69 11.61 -4.64
CA HIS A 56 5.14 11.79 -4.57
C HIS A 56 5.87 10.44 -4.58
N GLY A 57 5.42 9.48 -3.76
CA GLY A 57 6.02 8.14 -3.73
C GLY A 57 5.90 7.37 -5.06
N LEU A 58 4.77 7.51 -5.76
CA LEU A 58 4.59 6.93 -7.11
C LEU A 58 5.57 7.56 -8.11
N ARG A 59 5.70 8.89 -8.11
CA ARG A 59 6.70 9.58 -8.96
C ARG A 59 8.14 9.19 -8.61
N SER A 60 8.43 8.91 -7.34
CA SER A 60 9.76 8.49 -6.88
C SER A 60 10.03 6.99 -7.07
N GLY A 61 9.07 6.20 -7.58
CA GLY A 61 9.24 4.76 -7.73
C GLY A 61 9.15 3.98 -6.42
N ARG A 62 8.86 4.62 -5.27
CA ARG A 62 8.72 3.98 -3.96
C ARG A 62 8.03 4.89 -2.94
N GLY A 63 7.33 4.29 -1.99
CA GLY A 63 6.73 5.02 -0.88
C GLY A 63 6.09 4.12 0.15
N ASN A 64 5.41 4.73 1.12
CA ASN A 64 4.62 4.05 2.12
C ASN A 64 3.30 4.79 2.34
N VAL A 65 2.23 4.04 2.59
CA VAL A 65 0.92 4.55 2.99
C VAL A 65 0.41 3.76 4.17
N THR A 66 0.04 4.42 5.26
CA THR A 66 -0.66 3.80 6.38
C THR A 66 -2.08 3.45 5.97
N LEU A 67 -2.48 2.19 6.15
CA LEU A 67 -3.82 1.71 5.82
C LEU A 67 -4.65 1.56 7.09
N PHE A 68 -5.95 1.80 6.96
CA PHE A 68 -6.94 1.65 8.01
C PHE A 68 -7.93 0.58 7.57
N LEU A 69 -7.49 -0.68 7.70
CA LEU A 69 -8.23 -1.85 7.24
C LEU A 69 -9.35 -2.21 8.22
N THR A 70 -10.44 -2.73 7.68
CA THR A 70 -11.41 -3.51 8.47
C THR A 70 -10.80 -4.85 8.90
N ASN A 71 -11.36 -5.48 9.94
CA ASN A 71 -10.91 -6.80 10.39
C ASN A 71 -10.92 -7.83 9.25
N GLU A 72 -11.97 -7.85 8.42
CA GLU A 72 -12.05 -8.75 7.27
C GLU A 72 -10.89 -8.52 6.28
N GLN A 73 -10.60 -7.26 5.95
CA GLN A 73 -9.50 -6.92 5.04
C GLN A 73 -8.14 -7.31 5.63
N PHE A 74 -7.93 -7.07 6.92
CA PHE A 74 -6.71 -7.45 7.61
C PHE A 74 -6.51 -8.97 7.59
N GLU A 75 -7.53 -9.75 7.96
CA GLU A 75 -7.50 -11.21 7.90
C GLU A 75 -7.20 -11.73 6.49
N ARG A 76 -7.73 -11.08 5.45
CA ARG A 76 -7.44 -11.44 4.06
C ARG A 76 -5.99 -11.19 3.66
N LEU A 77 -5.27 -10.29 4.33
CA LEU A 77 -3.83 -10.08 4.12
C LEU A 77 -2.96 -10.98 5.00
N ALA A 78 -3.50 -11.40 6.16
CA ALA A 78 -2.81 -12.28 7.10
C ALA A 78 -2.86 -13.77 6.72
N LYS A 79 -3.79 -14.18 5.85
CA LYS A 79 -3.94 -15.56 5.34
C LYS A 79 -3.09 -15.83 4.11
#